data_AF-A0A437M825-F1
#
_entry.id   AF-A0A437M825-F1
#
_cell.length_a   1.000
_cell.length_b   1.000
_cell.length_c   1.000
_cell.angle_alpha   90.00
_cell.angle_beta   90.00
_cell.angle_gamma   90.00
#
_symmetry.space_group_name_H-M   'P 1'
#
loop_
_entity.id
_entity.type
_entity.pdbx_description
1 polymer ?
#
loop_
_entity_poly.entity_id
_entity_poly.type
_entity_poly.pdbx_seq_one_letter_code
_entity_poly.pdbx_strand_id
1 'polypeptide(L)'
;MNVFAVTLPMPPALSALTNNVPKRGRVKSKPYKAWQEGASAVLRAAWRAQGSPKFEPHLIVTYHLGLNYTGDIANREKALTDLLVQTIPNFPDDRWIDRMEIERVPGIDGARVLVQQAAKPTGEARPIGEIIKPIVADIISKMEDAA
;
A
#
# COMPACT_ATOMS: atom_id res chain seq x y z
N MET A 1 16.72 4.55 -7.73
CA MET A 1 15.49 4.37 -6.92
C MET A 1 14.33 4.85 -7.77
N ASN A 2 13.42 3.95 -8.16
CA ASN A 2 12.28 4.36 -8.98
C ASN A 2 11.24 5.05 -8.10
N VAL A 3 10.81 6.24 -8.53
CA VAL A 3 9.81 7.05 -7.84
C VAL A 3 8.75 7.44 -8.84
N PHE A 4 7.50 7.38 -8.42
CA PHE A 4 6.34 7.74 -9.24
C PHE A 4 5.32 8.47 -8.39
N ALA A 5 4.85 9.62 -8.88
CA ALA A 5 3.85 10.42 -8.18
C ALA A 5 2.64 10.68 -9.09
N VAL A 6 1.44 10.64 -8.53
CA VAL A 6 0.21 10.89 -9.30
C VAL A 6 -0.85 11.57 -8.43
N THR A 7 -1.64 12.45 -9.04
CA THR A 7 -2.87 12.97 -8.43
C THR A 7 -4.07 12.26 -9.04
N LEU A 8 -4.96 11.79 -8.20
CA LEU A 8 -6.13 10.99 -8.55
C LEU A 8 -7.40 11.59 -7.94
N PRO A 9 -8.57 11.40 -8.57
CA PRO A 9 -9.83 11.76 -7.94
C PRO A 9 -10.05 10.97 -6.65
N MET A 10 -10.69 11.57 -5.65
CA MET A 10 -10.98 10.89 -4.38
C MET A 10 -11.84 9.63 -4.61
N PRO A 11 -11.44 8.44 -4.09
CA PRO A 11 -12.29 7.27 -4.17
C PRO A 11 -13.61 7.45 -3.40
N PRO A 12 -14.67 6.70 -3.76
CA PRO A 12 -15.89 6.65 -2.96
C PRO A 12 -15.63 6.03 -1.58
N ALA A 13 -16.58 6.21 -0.64
CA ALA A 13 -16.43 5.69 0.72
C ALA A 13 -16.45 4.15 0.75
N LEU A 14 -15.93 3.53 1.82
CA LEU A 14 -15.85 2.06 1.95
C LEU A 14 -17.20 1.38 1.71
N SER A 15 -18.28 1.92 2.28
CA SER A 15 -19.65 1.42 2.12
C SER A 15 -20.12 1.44 0.67
N ALA A 16 -19.53 2.29 -0.17
CA ALA A 16 -19.81 2.41 -1.59
C ALA A 16 -18.79 1.66 -2.45
N LEU A 17 -17.80 0.94 -1.90
CA LEU A 17 -16.85 0.15 -2.70
C LEU A 17 -17.45 -1.17 -3.17
N THR A 18 -18.13 -1.87 -2.26
CA THR A 18 -18.66 -3.21 -2.52
C THR A 18 -20.06 -3.39 -1.97
N ASN A 19 -20.83 -4.23 -2.66
CA ASN A 19 -22.12 -4.71 -2.20
C ASN A 19 -21.97 -6.18 -1.78
N ASN A 20 -22.58 -6.56 -0.66
CA ASN A 20 -22.72 -7.96 -0.29
C ASN A 20 -23.89 -8.56 -1.07
N VAL A 21 -23.60 -9.48 -1.98
CA VAL A 21 -24.62 -10.16 -2.79
C VAL A 21 -24.82 -11.57 -2.26
N PRO A 22 -26.05 -11.99 -1.92
CA PRO A 22 -26.33 -13.34 -1.43
C PRO A 22 -25.73 -14.40 -2.34
N LYS A 23 -25.05 -15.40 -1.75
CA LYS A 23 -24.37 -16.52 -2.44
C LYS A 23 -23.19 -16.13 -3.37
N ARG A 24 -22.87 -14.84 -3.50
CA ARG A 24 -21.76 -14.36 -4.34
C ARG A 24 -20.66 -13.64 -3.56
N GLY A 25 -20.96 -13.20 -2.33
CA GLY A 25 -20.02 -12.48 -1.48
C GLY A 25 -19.91 -10.99 -1.84
N ARG A 26 -18.73 -10.40 -1.61
CA ARG A 26 -18.47 -8.98 -1.90
C ARG A 26 -18.25 -8.76 -3.39
N VAL A 27 -19.06 -7.89 -4.00
CA VAL A 27 -18.94 -7.52 -5.42
C VAL A 27 -18.75 -6.01 -5.53
N LYS A 28 -17.84 -5.56 -6.41
CA LYS A 28 -17.62 -4.13 -6.67
C LYS A 28 -18.93 -3.43 -7.05
N SER A 29 -19.23 -2.31 -6.39
CA SER A 29 -20.41 -1.50 -6.65
C SER A 29 -20.33 -0.78 -8.01
N LYS A 30 -21.46 -0.25 -8.50
CA LYS A 30 -21.48 0.59 -9.72
C LYS A 30 -20.69 1.90 -9.53
N PRO A 31 -20.86 2.67 -8.43
CA PRO A 31 -20.04 3.86 -8.17
C PRO A 31 -18.54 3.57 -8.14
N TYR A 32 -18.13 2.45 -7.53
CA TYR A 32 -16.71 2.10 -7.47
C TYR A 32 -16.15 1.79 -8.85
N LYS A 33 -16.86 1.01 -9.67
CA LYS A 33 -16.44 0.73 -11.05
C LYS A 33 -16.30 2.00 -11.88
N ALA A 34 -17.26 2.92 -11.77
CA ALA A 34 -17.21 4.20 -12.49
C ALA A 34 -16.01 5.06 -12.06
N TRP A 35 -15.73 5.11 -10.75
CA TRP A 35 -14.52 5.77 -10.25
C TRP A 35 -13.25 5.08 -10.76
N GLN A 36 -13.18 3.75 -10.71
CA GLN A 36 -12.01 2.99 -11.19
C GLN A 36 -11.73 3.25 -12.66
N GLU A 37 -12.76 3.31 -13.51
CA GLU A 37 -12.61 3.60 -14.93
C GLU A 37 -11.96 4.97 -15.16
N GLY A 38 -12.53 6.03 -14.59
CA GLY A 38 -11.99 7.39 -14.70
C GLY A 38 -10.60 7.54 -14.08
N ALA A 39 -10.40 7.03 -12.87
CA ALA A 39 -9.13 7.10 -12.16
C ALA A 39 -8.03 6.29 -12.88
N SER A 40 -8.37 5.16 -13.51
CA SER A 40 -7.40 4.35 -14.26
C SER A 40 -6.88 5.08 -15.50
N ALA A 41 -7.71 5.89 -16.15
CA ALA A 41 -7.29 6.70 -17.29
C ALA A 41 -6.27 7.76 -16.87
N VAL A 42 -6.55 8.49 -15.77
CA VAL A 42 -5.63 9.47 -15.17
C VAL A 42 -4.31 8.81 -14.76
N LEU A 43 -4.39 7.66 -14.07
CA LEU A 43 -3.23 6.91 -13.62
C LEU A 43 -2.34 6.45 -14.77
N ARG A 44 -2.92 5.84 -15.82
CA ARG A 44 -2.15 5.40 -17.00
C ARG A 44 -1.48 6.57 -17.72
N ALA A 45 -2.18 7.70 -17.84
CA ALA A 45 -1.62 8.90 -18.46
C ALA A 45 -0.41 9.42 -17.67
N ALA A 46 -0.55 9.56 -16.34
CA ALA A 46 0.53 10.01 -15.47
C ALA A 46 1.73 9.05 -15.47
N TRP A 47 1.48 7.74 -15.42
CA TRP A 47 2.51 6.71 -15.47
C TRP A 47 3.32 6.76 -16.78
N ARG A 48 2.63 6.88 -17.93
CA ARG A 48 3.29 7.01 -19.23
C ARG A 48 4.08 8.32 -19.34
N ALA A 49 3.52 9.42 -18.85
CA ALA A 49 4.17 10.73 -18.86
C ALA A 49 5.48 10.75 -18.05
N GLN A 50 5.59 9.92 -17.02
CA GLN A 50 6.81 9.74 -16.23
C GLN A 50 7.76 8.65 -16.76
N GLY A 51 7.62 8.26 -18.04
CA GLY A 51 8.51 7.29 -18.66
C GLY A 51 8.22 5.83 -18.31
N SER A 52 7.01 5.54 -17.80
CA SER A 52 6.57 4.18 -17.49
C SER A 52 7.49 3.43 -16.52
N PRO A 53 7.74 3.98 -15.31
CA PRO A 53 8.63 3.36 -14.33
C PRO A 53 8.18 1.93 -14.02
N LYS A 54 9.17 1.02 -13.93
CA LYS A 54 8.96 -0.38 -13.54
C LYS A 54 9.16 -0.51 -12.03
N PHE A 55 8.36 -1.35 -11.40
CA PHE A 55 8.43 -1.60 -9.96
C PHE A 55 8.81 -3.06 -9.70
N GLU A 56 9.77 -3.26 -8.82
CA GLU A 56 10.11 -4.56 -8.25
C GLU A 56 9.45 -4.69 -6.87
N PRO A 57 9.31 -5.91 -6.31
CA PRO A 57 8.89 -6.10 -4.92
C PRO A 57 9.63 -5.20 -3.94
N HIS A 58 9.03 -4.95 -2.77
CA HIS A 58 9.50 -4.02 -1.74
C HIS A 58 9.26 -2.56 -2.12
N LEU A 59 8.03 -2.12 -1.86
CA LEU A 59 7.56 -0.77 -2.17
C LEU A 59 7.24 0.01 -0.90
N ILE A 60 7.42 1.32 -0.99
CA ILE A 60 6.87 2.29 -0.04
C ILE A 60 5.79 3.08 -0.79
N VAL A 61 4.60 3.18 -0.21
CA VAL A 61 3.51 3.96 -0.78
C VAL A 61 3.01 4.99 0.21
N THR A 62 3.04 6.26 -0.20
CA THR A 62 2.51 7.38 0.60
C THR A 62 1.25 7.93 -0.06
N TYR A 63 0.19 8.03 0.73
CA TYR A 63 -1.13 8.52 0.35
C TYR A 63 -1.42 9.83 1.08
N HIS A 64 -1.46 10.94 0.34
CA HIS A 64 -1.98 12.21 0.86
C HIS A 64 -3.43 12.37 0.40
N LEU A 65 -4.34 12.55 1.35
CA LEU A 65 -5.77 12.56 1.09
C LEU A 65 -6.39 13.91 1.48
N GLY A 66 -7.06 14.54 0.50
CA GLY A 66 -7.88 15.73 0.69
C GLY A 66 -9.20 15.41 1.39
N LEU A 67 -9.13 14.92 2.62
CA LEU A 67 -10.29 14.46 3.39
C LEU A 67 -10.50 15.28 4.65
N ASN A 68 -11.77 15.40 5.03
CA ASN A 68 -12.15 15.82 6.37
C ASN A 68 -12.10 14.61 7.34
N TYR A 69 -12.40 14.86 8.61
CA TYR A 69 -12.38 13.86 9.67
C TYR A 69 -13.69 13.04 9.79
N THR A 70 -14.58 13.11 8.80
CA THR A 70 -15.90 12.43 8.85
C THR A 70 -15.80 10.91 8.66
N GLY A 71 -14.68 10.40 8.15
CA GLY A 71 -14.48 8.97 7.93
C GLY A 71 -13.08 8.48 8.24
N ASP A 72 -12.96 7.16 8.32
CA ASP A 72 -11.67 6.49 8.43
C ASP A 72 -10.81 6.79 7.19
N ILE A 73 -9.56 7.13 7.45
CA ILE A 73 -8.56 7.42 6.43
C ILE A 73 -8.12 6.14 5.72
N ALA A 74 -8.05 5.03 6.45
CA ALA A 74 -7.66 3.70 5.98
C ALA A 74 -8.80 2.96 5.26
N ASN A 75 -9.84 3.69 4.84
CA ASN A 75 -10.85 3.17 3.93
C ASN A 75 -10.59 3.59 2.47
N ARG A 76 -9.63 4.48 2.25
CA ARG A 76 -9.44 5.23 0.99
C ARG A 76 -8.20 4.77 0.27
N GLU A 77 -7.15 4.48 1.02
CA GLU A 77 -5.95 3.79 0.55
C GLU A 77 -6.32 2.47 -0.13
N LYS A 78 -7.27 1.67 0.38
CA LYS A 78 -7.56 0.35 -0.21
C LYS A 78 -7.99 0.45 -1.67
N ALA A 79 -8.85 1.43 -1.97
CA ALA A 79 -9.29 1.71 -3.33
C ALA A 79 -8.14 2.22 -4.23
N LEU A 80 -7.22 3.00 -3.66
CA LEU A 80 -6.05 3.52 -4.37
C LEU A 80 -5.02 2.42 -4.64
N THR A 81 -4.70 1.58 -3.66
CA THR A 81 -3.82 0.39 -3.83
C THR A 81 -4.39 -0.56 -4.88
N ASP A 82 -5.69 -0.88 -4.80
CA ASP A 82 -6.36 -1.72 -5.79
C ASP A 82 -6.23 -1.14 -7.21
N LEU A 83 -6.35 0.18 -7.33
CA LEU A 83 -6.21 0.88 -8.60
C LEU A 83 -4.78 0.77 -9.14
N LEU A 84 -3.75 0.96 -8.31
CA LEU A 84 -2.34 0.81 -8.70
C LEU A 84 -2.07 -0.59 -9.26
N VAL A 85 -2.40 -1.63 -8.48
CA VAL A 85 -2.18 -3.04 -8.83
C VAL A 85 -2.91 -3.43 -10.11
N GLN A 86 -4.16 -2.96 -10.29
CA GLN A 86 -4.98 -3.31 -11.47
C GLN A 86 -4.59 -2.53 -12.73
N THR A 87 -3.96 -1.37 -12.60
CA THR A 87 -3.81 -0.42 -13.72
C THR A 87 -2.38 -0.34 -14.25
N ILE A 88 -1.38 -0.36 -13.38
CA ILE A 88 0.02 -0.26 -13.77
C ILE A 88 0.51 -1.64 -14.23
N PRO A 89 1.02 -1.78 -15.46
CA PRO A 89 1.56 -3.06 -15.94
C PRO A 89 2.73 -3.54 -15.08
N ASN A 90 2.71 -4.82 -14.70
CA ASN A 90 3.72 -5.47 -13.85
C ASN A 90 3.93 -4.77 -12.50
N PHE A 91 2.93 -4.05 -11.99
CA PHE A 91 2.97 -3.58 -10.61
C PHE A 91 2.99 -4.81 -9.66
N PRO A 92 3.93 -4.88 -8.70
CA PRO A 92 3.95 -5.94 -7.71
C PRO A 92 2.62 -6.02 -6.95
N ASP A 93 2.22 -7.22 -6.57
CA ASP A 93 1.05 -7.43 -5.71
C ASP A 93 1.17 -6.62 -4.41
N ASP A 94 0.04 -6.22 -3.82
CA ASP A 94 -0.01 -5.31 -2.66
C ASP A 94 0.71 -5.89 -1.42
N ARG A 95 0.82 -7.22 -1.34
CA ARG A 95 1.66 -7.94 -0.35
C ARG A 95 3.14 -7.54 -0.32
N TRP A 96 3.64 -6.89 -1.38
CA TRP A 96 5.04 -6.44 -1.49
C TRP A 96 5.23 -4.96 -1.13
N ILE A 97 4.19 -4.31 -0.61
CA ILE A 97 4.29 -2.97 -0.05
C ILE A 97 4.74 -3.11 1.41
N ASP A 98 6.01 -2.81 1.67
CA ASP A 98 6.63 -2.96 3.00
C ASP A 98 6.25 -1.81 3.94
N ARG A 99 5.91 -0.63 3.40
CA ARG A 99 5.50 0.53 4.17
C ARG A 99 4.40 1.30 3.46
N MET A 100 3.35 1.61 4.22
CA MET A 100 2.30 2.53 3.79
C MET A 100 2.22 3.71 4.76
N GLU A 101 2.16 4.91 4.20
CA GLU A 101 1.90 6.15 4.92
C GLU A 101 0.59 6.73 4.42
N ILE A 102 -0.28 7.14 5.33
CA ILE A 102 -1.58 7.71 4.98
C ILE A 102 -1.75 8.99 5.79
N GLU A 103 -1.84 10.11 5.11
CA GLU A 103 -1.92 11.43 5.73
C GLU A 103 -3.14 12.19 5.20
N ARG A 104 -3.89 12.83 6.12
CA ARG A 104 -4.89 13.83 5.71
C ARG A 104 -4.15 15.14 5.48
N VAL A 105 -4.24 15.67 4.28
CA VAL A 105 -3.60 16.93 3.92
C VAL A 105 -4.68 17.95 3.58
N PRO A 106 -4.95 18.93 4.45
CA PRO A 106 -5.90 19.99 4.15
C PRO A 106 -5.51 20.74 2.87
N GLY A 107 -6.50 21.07 2.05
CA GLY A 107 -6.30 21.93 0.87
C GLY A 107 -5.81 21.23 -0.40
N ILE A 108 -5.65 19.90 -0.41
CA ILE A 108 -5.54 19.14 -1.67
C ILE A 108 -6.92 18.66 -2.09
N ASP A 109 -7.21 18.73 -3.38
CA ASP A 109 -8.38 18.05 -3.95
C ASP A 109 -7.99 16.62 -4.36
N GLY A 110 -8.88 15.67 -4.08
CA GLY A 110 -8.62 14.26 -4.36
C GLY A 110 -7.52 13.62 -3.51
N ALA A 111 -6.74 12.76 -4.13
CA ALA A 111 -5.65 12.01 -3.51
C ALA A 111 -4.35 12.23 -4.28
N ARG A 112 -3.23 12.38 -3.57
CA ARG A 112 -1.88 12.29 -4.15
C ARG A 112 -1.24 11.00 -3.67
N VAL A 113 -0.70 10.24 -4.61
CA VAL A 113 -0.07 8.94 -4.34
C VAL A 113 1.37 9.01 -4.79
N LEU A 114 2.28 8.64 -3.90
CA LEU A 114 3.71 8.51 -4.17
C LEU A 114 4.09 7.04 -3.99
N VAL A 115 4.67 6.43 -5.02
CA VAL A 115 5.23 5.08 -4.98
C VAL A 115 6.74 5.20 -5.08
N GLN A 116 7.46 4.56 -4.16
CA GLN A 116 8.92 4.52 -4.14
C GLN A 116 9.39 3.08 -4.05
N GLN A 117 10.44 2.76 -4.80
CA GLN A 117 11.16 1.49 -4.65
C GLN A 117 11.92 1.50 -3.33
N ALA A 118 11.61 0.58 -2.42
CA ALA A 118 12.42 0.37 -1.22
C ALA A 118 13.77 -0.26 -1.58
N ALA A 119 14.78 -0.05 -0.74
CA ALA A 119 16.01 -0.84 -0.84
C ALA A 119 15.65 -2.31 -0.59
N LYS A 120 16.24 -3.23 -1.37
CA LYS A 120 16.07 -4.66 -1.11
C LYS A 120 16.50 -4.94 0.33
N PRO A 121 15.71 -5.67 1.13
CA PRO A 121 16.14 -6.08 2.45
C PRO A 121 17.44 -6.88 2.29
N THR A 122 18.56 -6.31 2.74
CA THR A 122 19.89 -6.91 2.64
C THR A 122 20.14 -7.98 3.70
N GLY A 123 19.16 -8.26 4.56
CA GLY A 123 19.23 -9.32 5.55
C GLY A 123 18.68 -10.63 4.99
N GLU A 124 19.50 -11.68 4.93
CA GLU A 124 18.97 -13.04 4.92
C GLU A 124 18.03 -13.19 6.12
N ALA A 125 16.78 -13.55 5.86
CA ALA A 125 15.82 -13.85 6.91
C ALA A 125 16.32 -15.06 7.69
N ARG A 126 17.00 -14.83 8.81
CA ARG A 126 17.39 -15.91 9.72
C ARG A 126 16.16 -16.36 10.48
N PRO A 127 15.88 -17.67 10.55
CA PRO A 127 14.84 -18.20 11.42
C PRO A 127 14.98 -17.61 12.82
N ILE A 128 13.87 -17.19 13.43
CA ILE A 128 13.89 -16.58 14.77
C ILE A 128 14.61 -17.47 15.81
N GLY A 129 14.54 -18.80 15.64
CA GLY A 129 15.26 -19.76 16.47
C GLY A 129 16.79 -19.64 16.39
N GLU A 130 17.36 -19.23 15.25
CA GLU A 130 18.81 -18.99 15.11
C GLU A 130 19.25 -17.69 15.78
N ILE A 131 18.34 -16.73 15.89
CA ILE A 131 18.58 -15.45 16.60
C ILE A 131 18.48 -15.67 18.11
N ILE A 132 17.47 -16.45 18.57
CA ILE A 132 17.18 -16.64 20.00
C ILE A 132 18.13 -17.62 20.68
N LYS A 133 18.54 -18.72 20.02
CA LYS A 133 19.44 -19.74 20.60
C LYS A 133 20.69 -19.17 21.28
N PRO A 134 21.50 -18.29 20.65
CA PRO A 134 22.69 -17.74 21.29
C PRO A 134 22.35 -16.81 22.46
N ILE A 135 21.23 -16.07 22.39
CA ILE A 135 20.78 -15.19 23.48
C ILE A 135 20.39 -16.01 24.71
N VAL A 136 19.64 -17.09 24.52
CA VAL A 136 19.22 -17.98 25.60
C VAL A 136 20.41 -18.71 26.22
N ALA A 137 21.37 -19.17 25.40
CA ALA A 137 22.60 -19.80 25.90
C ALA A 137 23.43 -18.83 26.76
N ASP A 138 23.56 -17.57 26.34
CA ASP A 138 24.27 -16.53 27.10
C ASP A 138 23.57 -16.20 28.42
N ILE A 139 22.24 -16.16 28.45
CA ILE A 139 21.47 -15.96 29.69
C ILE A 139 21.67 -17.13 30.66
N ILE A 140 21.61 -18.38 30.18
CA ILE A 140 21.81 -19.57 31.01
C ILE A 140 23.22 -19.58 31.62
N SER A 141 24.25 -19.32 30.82
CA SER A 141 25.64 -19.23 31.31
C SER A 141 25.79 -18.17 32.41
N LYS A 142 25.18 -16.99 32.24
CA LYS A 142 25.24 -15.92 33.24
C LYS A 142 24.47 -16.23 34.52
N MET A 143 23.46 -17.09 34.46
CA MET A 143 22.72 -17.54 35.64
C MET A 143 23.49 -18.61 36.42
N GLU A 144 24.24 -19.46 35.73
CA GLU A 144 25.09 -20.48 36.35
C GLU A 144 26.31 -19.87 37.05
N ASP A 145 26.90 -18.80 36.49
CA ASP A 145 28.03 -18.08 37.11
C ASP A 145 27.64 -17.24 38.34
N ALA A 146 26.34 -17.02 38.55
CA ALA A 146 25.80 -16.20 39.64
C ALA A 146 25.29 -17.00 40.85
N ALA A 147 25.34 -18.34 40.80
CA ALA A 147 24.90 -19.27 41.84
C ALA A 147 26.08 -19.88 42.60
#